data_AF-A0A1V5X032-F1
#
_entry.id   AF-A0A1V5X032-F1
#
_cell.length_a   1.000
_cell.length_b   1.000
_cell.length_c   1.000
_cell.angle_alpha   90.00
_cell.angle_beta   90.00
_cell.angle_gamma   90.00
#
_symmetry.space_group_name_H-M   'P 1'
#
loop_
_entity.id
_entity.type
_entity.pdbx_description
1 polymer ?
#
loop_
_entity_poly.entity_id
_entity_poly.type
_entity_poly.pdbx_seq_one_letter_code
_entity_poly.pdbx_strand_id
1 'polypeptide(L)' 'MEKECTICGKSSFMGRQYKKLISRYNPSPKKRKYPNLQWVTVPADTDRKKYVDFAGKRIIACAKCIKALSKKA' A
#
# COMPACT_ATOMS: atom_id res chain seq x y z
N MET A 1 -6.98 11.34 9.75
CA MET A 1 -5.90 10.91 8.84
C MET A 1 -6.42 9.74 8.02
N GLU A 2 -6.52 9.89 6.71
CA GLU A 2 -6.99 8.83 5.83
C GLU A 2 -5.96 7.71 5.73
N LYS A 3 -6.39 6.44 5.75
CA LYS A 3 -5.50 5.27 5.63
C LYS A 3 -5.12 5.06 4.16
N GLU A 4 -4.37 6.01 3.63
CA GLU A 4 -3.92 6.05 2.24
C GLU A 4 -2.40 6.19 2.15
N CYS A 5 -1.82 5.61 1.09
CA CYS A 5 -0.40 5.79 0.79
C CYS A 5 -0.19 7.12 0.05
N THR A 6 0.62 8.02 0.61
CA THR A 6 0.91 9.34 0.02
C THR A 6 1.57 9.29 -1.37
N ILE A 7 2.28 8.20 -1.67
CA ILE A 7 3.06 8.05 -2.93
C ILE A 7 2.22 7.50 -4.08
N CYS A 8 1.26 6.62 -3.81
CA CYS A 8 0.54 5.88 -4.87
C CYS A 8 -0.97 5.89 -4.74
N GLY A 9 -1.53 6.62 -3.77
CA GLY A 9 -2.97 6.75 -3.56
C GLY A 9 -3.67 5.44 -3.20
N LYS A 10 -2.92 4.44 -2.72
CA LYS A 10 -3.54 3.17 -2.32
C LYS A 10 -4.37 3.37 -1.07
N SER A 11 -5.68 3.23 -1.23
CA SER A 11 -6.66 3.27 -0.16
C SER A 11 -7.22 1.87 0.15
N SER A 12 -8.11 1.80 1.13
CA SER A 12 -8.81 0.56 1.48
C SER A 12 -9.83 0.17 0.42
N PHE A 13 -10.05 -1.12 0.20
CA PHE A 13 -11.11 -1.61 -0.69
C PHE A 13 -12.03 -2.60 0.02
N MET A 14 -13.27 -2.72 -0.45
CA MET A 14 -14.23 -3.71 0.03
C MET A 14 -14.08 -4.99 -0.76
N GLY A 15 -13.66 -6.07 -0.11
CA GLY A 15 -13.52 -7.40 -0.72
C GLY A 15 -14.45 -8.41 -0.06
N ARG A 16 -14.87 -9.42 -0.81
CA ARG A 16 -15.45 -10.64 -0.24
C ARG A 16 -14.58 -11.84 -0.57
N GLN A 17 -14.58 -12.82 0.31
CA GLN A 17 -13.94 -14.10 0.04
C GLN A 17 -15.01 -15.09 -0.40
N TYR A 18 -14.63 -16.06 -1.23
CA TYR A 18 -15.45 -17.22 -1.49
C TYR A 18 -14.79 -18.43 -0.87
N LYS A 19 -15.56 -19.22 -0.14
CA LYS A 19 -15.09 -20.50 0.40
C LYS A 19 -15.66 -21.61 -0.46
N LYS A 20 -14.80 -22.44 -1.03
CA LYS A 20 -15.25 -23.67 -1.70
C LYS A 20 -15.68 -24.64 -0.61
N LEU A 21 -16.98 -24.92 -0.57
CA LEU A 21 -17.53 -26.08 0.13
C LEU A 21 -17.69 -27.16 -0.94
N ILE A 22 -17.50 -28.43 -0.58
CA ILE A 22 -17.62 -29.65 -1.42
C ILE A 22 -17.72 -29.36 -2.93
N SER A 23 -18.90 -28.97 -3.44
CA SER A 23 -19.16 -28.69 -4.87
C SER A 23 -19.25 -27.21 -5.28
N ARG A 24 -19.50 -26.24 -4.38
CA ARG A 24 -19.81 -24.83 -4.72
C ARG A 24 -19.06 -23.80 -3.89
N TYR A 25 -18.76 -22.67 -4.52
CA TYR A 25 -18.15 -21.50 -3.86
C TYR A 25 -19.21 -20.65 -3.16
N ASN A 26 -19.19 -20.62 -1.83
CA ASN A 26 -20.12 -19.84 -1.04
C ASN A 26 -19.51 -18.46 -0.67
N PRO A 27 -20.18 -17.34 -1.00
CA PRO A 27 -19.65 -16.01 -0.72
C PRO A 27 -19.71 -15.67 0.77
N SER A 28 -18.65 -15.06 1.30
CA SER A 28 -18.62 -14.51 2.65
C SER A 28 -19.16 -13.08 2.69
N PRO A 29 -19.52 -12.55 3.88
CA PRO A 29 -19.75 -11.13 4.06
C PRO A 29 -18.57 -10.29 3.54
N LYS A 30 -18.87 -9.12 2.98
CA LYS A 30 -17.85 -8.18 2.52
C LYS A 30 -17.09 -7.64 3.73
N LYS A 31 -15.76 -7.61 3.64
CA LYS A 31 -14.86 -7.05 4.64
C LYS A 31 -13.95 -6.02 4.00
N ARG A 32 -13.66 -4.94 4.71
CA ARG A 32 -12.69 -3.93 4.28
C ARG A 32 -11.28 -4.51 4.36
N LYS A 33 -10.49 -4.33 3.30
CA LYS A 33 -9.08 -4.70 3.22
C LYS A 33 -8.26 -3.42 3.17
N TYR A 34 -7.30 -3.32 4.08
CA TYR A 34 -6.43 -2.16 4.19
C TYR A 34 -5.07 -2.43 3.53
N PRO A 35 -4.46 -1.42 2.89
CA PRO A 35 -3.08 -1.51 2.46
C PRO A 35 -2.14 -1.64 3.67
N ASN A 36 -1.02 -2.35 3.49
CA ASN A 36 0.04 -2.41 4.50
C ASN A 36 0.82 -1.08 4.49
N LEU A 37 0.33 -0.13 5.27
CA LEU A 37 0.88 1.23 5.43
C LEU A 37 1.86 1.25 6.61
N GLN A 38 3.00 1.88 6.40
CA GLN A 38 4.06 2.03 7.39
C GLN A 38 4.65 3.44 7.31
N TRP A 39 5.17 3.93 8.43
CA TRP A 39 5.90 5.19 8.49
C TRP A 39 7.32 5.00 7.96
N VAL A 40 7.72 5.83 7.01
CA VAL A 40 9.06 5.79 6.42
C VAL A 40 9.60 7.18 6.19
N THR A 41 10.92 7.32 6.39
CA THR A 41 11.69 8.50 6.02
C THR A 41 12.25 8.30 4.62
N VAL A 42 11.98 9.23 3.71
CA VAL A 42 12.49 9.19 2.34
C VAL A 42 13.92 9.79 2.34
N PRO A 43 14.92 9.10 1.75
CA PRO A 43 16.27 9.65 1.61
C PRO A 43 16.28 10.94 0.80
N ALA A 44 17.16 11.88 1.14
CA ALA A 44 17.31 13.13 0.40
C ALA A 44 17.78 12.89 -1.05
N ASP A 45 18.64 11.89 -1.25
CA ASP A 45 19.32 11.61 -2.52
C ASP A 45 18.48 10.73 -3.48
N THR A 46 17.15 10.87 -3.44
CA THR A 46 16.28 10.00 -4.25
C THR A 46 16.06 10.58 -5.65
N ASP A 47 16.72 10.02 -6.67
CA ASP A 47 16.61 10.46 -8.07
C ASP A 47 15.28 10.13 -8.76
N ARG A 48 14.40 9.40 -8.08
CA ARG A 48 13.18 8.87 -8.68
C ARG A 48 12.07 9.90 -8.62
N LYS A 49 11.62 10.36 -9.79
CA LYS A 49 10.53 11.36 -9.96
C LYS A 49 9.33 11.19 -9.03
N LYS A 50 8.90 9.96 -8.72
CA LYS A 50 7.78 9.67 -7.81
C LYS A 50 8.02 9.97 -6.32
N TYR A 51 9.27 10.15 -5.92
CA TYR A 51 9.69 10.31 -4.52
C TYR A 51 10.39 11.64 -4.24
N VAL A 52 10.76 12.40 -5.28
CA VAL A 52 11.49 13.69 -5.19
C VAL A 52 10.72 14.68 -4.31
N ASP A 53 9.40 14.80 -4.47
CA ASP A 53 8.57 15.75 -3.71
C ASP A 53 8.56 15.47 -2.18
N PHE A 54 8.93 14.23 -1.81
CA PHE A 54 8.94 13.73 -0.45
C PHE A 54 10.35 13.57 0.12
N ALA A 55 11.40 13.94 -0.61
CA ALA A 55 12.80 13.81 -0.18
C ALA A 55 13.04 14.47 1.20
N GLY A 56 13.68 13.73 2.11
CA GLY A 56 13.97 14.18 3.49
C GLY A 56 12.76 14.21 4.44
N LYS A 57 11.54 13.92 3.98
CA LYS A 57 10.32 13.95 4.81
C LYS A 57 9.97 12.57 5.35
N ARG A 58 9.29 12.56 6.51
CA ARG A 58 8.64 11.37 7.06
C ARG A 58 7.21 11.28 6.55
N ILE A 59 6.87 10.20 5.88
CA ILE A 59 5.56 9.98 5.25
C ILE A 59 4.99 8.61 5.59
N ILE A 60 3.67 8.45 5.41
CA ILE A 60 3.01 7.16 5.49
C ILE A 60 2.92 6.53 4.09
N ALA A 61 3.60 5.41 3.91
CA ALA A 61 3.74 4.77 2.60
C ALA A 61 3.42 3.28 2.67
N CYS A 62 2.95 2.71 1.56
CA CYS A 62 2.71 1.27 1.49
C CYS A 62 4.01 0.48 1.35
N ALA A 63 4.03 -0.75 1.87
CA ALA A 63 5.20 -1.64 1.80
C ALA A 63 5.75 -1.85 0.37
N LYS A 64 4.88 -1.79 -0.67
CA LYS A 64 5.31 -1.89 -2.08
C LYS A 64 6.16 -0.68 -2.50
N CYS A 65 5.79 0.53 -2.10
CA CYS A 65 6.53 1.75 -2.40
C CYS A 65 7.84 1.81 -1.61
N ILE A 66 7.82 1.37 -0.35
CA ILE A 66 9.02 1.28 0.49
C ILE A 66 10.03 0.31 -0.13
N LYS A 67 9.58 -0.88 -0.53
CA LYS A 67 10.43 -1.86 -1.23
C LYS A 67 10.94 -1.32 -2.57
N ALA A 68 10.11 -0.56 -3.29
CA ALA A 68 10.56 0.05 -4.53
C ALA A 68 11.73 0.98 -4.23
N LEU A 69 11.60 1.88 -3.24
CA LEU A 69 12.61 2.87 -2.85
C LEU A 69 13.99 2.23 -2.59
N SER A 70 14.04 1.04 -1.99
CA SER A 70 15.31 0.35 -1.70
C SER A 70 15.95 -0.39 -2.87
N LYS A 71 15.25 -0.59 -4.00
CA LYS A 71 15.83 -1.26 -5.18
C LYS A 71 16.83 -0.32 -5.87
N LYS A 72 18.03 -0.80 -6.20
CA LYS A 72 18.90 -0.10 -7.16
C LYS A 72 18.28 -0.15 -8.56
N ALA A 73 18.46 0.91 -9.33
CA ALA A 73 18.05 0.96 -10.74
C ALA A 73 18.88 -0.03 -11.57
#